data_AF-S3Y4B0-F1
#
_entry.id   AF-S3Y4B0-F1
#
_cell.length_a   1.000
_cell.length_b   1.000
_cell.length_c   1.000
_cell.angle_alpha   90.00
_cell.angle_beta   90.00
_cell.angle_gamma   90.00
#
_symmetry.space_group_name_H-M   'P 1'
#
loop_
_entity.id
_entity.type
_entity.pdbx_description
1 polymer ?
#
loop_
_entity_poly.entity_id
_entity_poly.type
_entity_poly.pdbx_seq_one_letter_code
_entity_poly.pdbx_strand_id
1 'polypeptide(L)'
;MTHTLLNLVDRNDFRRLFIEHLGWENPTLPPVTLSIEDNTYTLTQVAGFSGLRVWYCNELPPRRIQRLIDQELSRESHERLVIFGNDTHQEWRWPRRAETGGTHAKLIAHTHAIGQPDSHLESQLEVIRIGFDEDPTLPEILTRMREAFDYEAAESAVAAAKLMAELYVHLDSTGFDEHHASMFLVRTLFCLYADDSDLWQRDLFTRYIEERTNEDGSDLGEKLADLYQALNQPREERPSQDDELIQAFPYVNGSVFGEATETPAFTEQSRKLLLKATYFNWAEISPAIFGSLFQAVKDKRARREFGAHYTTEENILKAIRPLFLDDLEESFAKAYDSKKALEALLKKLGDLNILETFIARGIQTRANCDLAA
;
A
#
# COMPACT_ATOMS: atom_id res chain seq x y z
N MET A 1 -6.05 26.52 -19.99
CA MET A 1 -6.02 25.23 -20.70
C MET A 1 -6.09 24.05 -19.72
N THR A 2 -5.61 24.22 -18.49
CA THR A 2 -5.64 23.31 -17.33
C THR A 2 -7.02 22.70 -17.00
N HIS A 3 -8.09 23.50 -16.90
CA HIS A 3 -9.46 22.97 -16.69
C HIS A 3 -9.94 21.95 -17.72
N THR A 4 -9.27 21.78 -18.87
CA THR A 4 -9.73 20.85 -19.92
C THR A 4 -9.43 19.39 -19.59
N LEU A 5 -8.30 19.08 -18.93
CA LEU A 5 -7.89 17.69 -18.69
C LEU A 5 -8.81 17.00 -17.68
N LEU A 6 -8.98 17.60 -16.49
CA LEU A 6 -9.88 17.05 -15.47
C LEU A 6 -11.33 16.96 -15.95
N ASN A 7 -11.79 17.89 -16.80
CA ASN A 7 -13.12 17.77 -17.41
C ASN A 7 -13.28 16.53 -18.29
N LEU A 8 -12.20 16.06 -18.95
CA LEU A 8 -12.23 14.81 -19.72
C LEU A 8 -12.13 13.59 -18.82
N VAL A 9 -11.31 13.67 -17.76
CA VAL A 9 -11.23 12.66 -16.70
C VAL A 9 -12.61 12.44 -16.08
N ASP A 10 -13.27 13.50 -15.61
CA ASP A 10 -14.61 13.46 -14.98
C ASP A 10 -15.69 12.84 -15.88
N ARG A 11 -15.52 12.94 -17.20
CA ARG A 11 -16.45 12.39 -18.20
C ARG A 11 -16.09 10.98 -18.65
N ASN A 12 -15.05 10.39 -18.08
CA ASN A 12 -14.45 9.14 -18.52
C ASN A 12 -14.05 9.15 -20.02
N ASP A 13 -13.77 10.33 -20.61
CA ASP A 13 -13.36 10.48 -22.00
C ASP A 13 -11.83 10.31 -22.15
N PHE A 14 -11.35 9.15 -21.71
CA PHE A 14 -9.92 8.85 -21.65
C PHE A 14 -9.28 8.77 -23.02
N ARG A 15 -10.02 8.33 -24.04
CA ARG A 15 -9.49 8.28 -25.41
C ARG A 15 -9.10 9.67 -25.89
N ARG A 16 -9.99 10.65 -25.69
CA ARG A 16 -9.71 12.03 -26.06
C ARG A 16 -8.62 12.64 -25.19
N LEU A 17 -8.66 12.38 -23.89
CA LEU A 17 -7.62 12.80 -22.95
C LEU A 17 -6.23 12.37 -23.42
N PHE A 18 -6.02 11.06 -23.62
CA PHE A 18 -4.69 10.55 -23.93
C PHE A 18 -4.23 10.91 -25.34
N ILE A 19 -5.11 10.81 -26.35
CA ILE A 19 -4.72 10.99 -27.75
C ILE A 19 -4.65 12.47 -28.12
N GLU A 20 -5.72 13.23 -27.88
CA GLU A 20 -5.79 14.63 -28.35
C GLU A 20 -5.04 15.60 -27.43
N HIS A 21 -4.98 15.30 -26.12
CA HIS A 21 -4.42 16.23 -25.15
C HIS A 21 -3.06 15.80 -24.60
N LEU A 22 -2.79 14.50 -24.44
CA LEU A 22 -1.52 14.00 -23.93
C LEU A 22 -0.55 13.51 -25.01
N GLY A 23 -0.98 13.41 -26.28
CA GLY A 23 -0.11 13.06 -27.40
C GLY A 23 0.21 11.56 -27.52
N TRP A 24 -0.59 10.68 -26.91
CA TRP A 24 -0.40 9.23 -26.95
C TRP A 24 -0.92 8.62 -28.25
N GLU A 25 -0.48 7.39 -28.53
CA GLU A 25 -0.86 6.65 -29.73
C GLU A 25 -2.29 6.07 -29.61
N ASN A 26 -2.91 5.85 -30.77
CA ASN A 26 -4.21 5.19 -30.86
C ASN A 26 -4.14 3.75 -30.31
N PRO A 27 -5.25 3.24 -29.75
CA PRO A 27 -5.32 1.85 -29.31
C PRO A 27 -5.10 0.88 -30.48
N THR A 28 -4.40 -0.20 -30.20
CA THR A 28 -4.00 -1.22 -31.18
C THR A 28 -4.64 -2.58 -30.93
N LEU A 29 -5.24 -2.77 -29.75
CA LEU A 29 -5.88 -4.00 -29.31
C LEU A 29 -7.40 -3.82 -29.16
N PRO A 30 -8.20 -4.86 -29.44
CA PRO A 30 -9.62 -4.86 -29.13
C PRO A 30 -9.87 -4.90 -27.61
N PRO A 31 -11.10 -4.62 -27.15
CA PRO A 31 -11.47 -4.81 -25.76
C PRO A 31 -11.26 -6.26 -25.30
N VAL A 32 -10.78 -6.41 -24.08
CA VAL A 32 -10.53 -7.69 -23.42
C VAL A 32 -11.63 -7.93 -22.39
N THR A 33 -12.23 -9.12 -22.41
CA THR A 33 -13.26 -9.50 -21.44
C THR A 33 -12.69 -10.57 -20.51
N LEU A 34 -12.71 -10.31 -19.21
CA LEU A 34 -12.15 -11.17 -18.17
C LEU A 34 -13.26 -11.67 -17.26
N SER A 35 -13.26 -12.97 -16.96
CA SER A 35 -14.19 -13.59 -16.00
C SER A 35 -13.46 -13.84 -14.68
N ILE A 36 -13.84 -13.13 -13.63
CA ILE A 36 -13.21 -13.21 -12.30
C ILE A 36 -14.30 -13.35 -11.25
N GLU A 37 -14.25 -14.46 -10.50
CA GLU A 37 -15.17 -14.74 -9.39
C GLU A 37 -16.64 -14.46 -9.74
N ASP A 38 -17.11 -15.14 -10.79
CA ASP A 38 -18.49 -15.10 -11.33
C ASP A 38 -18.94 -13.74 -11.92
N ASN A 39 -18.06 -12.73 -11.92
CA ASN A 39 -18.29 -11.43 -12.56
C ASN A 39 -17.49 -11.32 -13.86
N THR A 40 -18.00 -10.53 -14.79
CA THR A 40 -17.35 -10.29 -16.09
C THR A 40 -16.98 -8.83 -16.22
N TYR A 41 -15.69 -8.56 -16.41
CA TYR A 41 -15.15 -7.20 -16.55
C TYR A 41 -14.67 -6.99 -17.99
N THR A 42 -15.07 -5.87 -18.59
CA THR A 42 -14.64 -5.50 -19.94
C THR A 42 -13.66 -4.34 -19.87
N LEU A 43 -12.44 -4.58 -20.37
CA LEU A 43 -11.37 -3.60 -20.39
C LEU A 43 -11.13 -3.14 -21.82
N THR A 44 -11.22 -1.84 -22.04
CA THR A 44 -11.01 -1.21 -23.35
C THR A 44 -9.67 -0.51 -23.37
N GLN A 45 -8.85 -0.76 -24.38
CA GLN A 45 -7.64 0.02 -24.58
C GLN A 45 -8.04 1.43 -25.05
N VAL A 46 -7.68 2.46 -24.29
CA VAL A 46 -7.99 3.86 -24.61
C VAL A 46 -6.84 4.56 -25.32
N ALA A 47 -5.60 4.14 -25.05
CA ALA A 47 -4.39 4.64 -25.68
C ALA A 47 -3.21 3.67 -25.52
N GLY A 48 -2.08 3.98 -26.16
CA GLY A 48 -0.83 3.27 -25.95
C GLY A 48 0.39 4.10 -26.33
N PHE A 49 1.57 3.55 -26.05
CA PHE A 49 2.84 4.10 -26.52
C PHE A 49 3.89 3.00 -26.63
N SER A 50 4.33 2.64 -27.84
CA SER A 50 5.49 1.74 -28.05
C SER A 50 5.54 0.47 -27.18
N GLY A 51 4.38 -0.12 -26.87
CA GLY A 51 4.26 -1.34 -26.03
C GLY A 51 3.59 -1.11 -24.67
N LEU A 52 3.64 0.12 -24.14
CA LEU A 52 2.85 0.57 -23.00
C LEU A 52 1.37 0.71 -23.43
N ARG A 53 0.45 0.32 -22.56
CA ARG A 53 -1.01 0.29 -22.82
C ARG A 53 -1.78 1.00 -21.72
N VAL A 54 -2.78 1.79 -22.09
CA VAL A 54 -3.73 2.36 -21.12
C VAL A 54 -5.06 1.66 -21.29
N TRP A 55 -5.51 0.98 -20.24
CA TRP A 55 -6.76 0.25 -20.20
C TRP A 55 -7.78 0.99 -19.35
N TYR A 56 -9.04 0.92 -19.73
CA TYR A 56 -10.15 1.46 -18.96
C TYR A 56 -11.23 0.41 -18.74
N CYS A 57 -11.68 0.29 -17.49
CA CYS A 57 -12.83 -0.49 -17.06
C CYS A 57 -13.90 0.47 -16.53
N ASN A 58 -15.10 0.43 -17.11
CA ASN A 58 -16.24 1.27 -16.68
C ASN A 58 -16.95 0.73 -15.41
N GLU A 59 -16.20 -0.01 -14.60
CA GLU A 59 -16.63 -0.51 -13.30
C GLU A 59 -15.49 -0.31 -12.32
N LEU A 60 -15.85 -0.03 -11.06
CA LEU A 60 -14.91 0.10 -9.95
C LEU A 60 -15.06 -1.09 -8.99
N PRO A 61 -14.49 -2.26 -9.32
CA PRO A 61 -14.57 -3.42 -8.45
C PRO A 61 -13.66 -3.26 -7.22
N PRO A 62 -13.82 -4.09 -6.16
CA PRO A 62 -12.95 -4.05 -4.98
C PRO A 62 -11.46 -4.20 -5.35
N ARG A 63 -10.55 -3.60 -4.57
CA ARG A 63 -9.10 -3.58 -4.85
C ARG A 63 -8.51 -4.97 -5.08
N ARG A 64 -8.97 -5.97 -4.32
CA ARG A 64 -8.62 -7.39 -4.54
C ARG A 64 -8.91 -7.87 -5.96
N ILE A 65 -10.08 -7.54 -6.49
CA ILE A 65 -10.51 -7.91 -7.85
C ILE A 65 -9.71 -7.12 -8.88
N GLN A 66 -9.47 -5.82 -8.65
CA GLN A 66 -8.60 -5.02 -9.53
C GLN A 66 -7.20 -5.63 -9.66
N ARG A 67 -6.64 -6.18 -8.58
CA ARG A 67 -5.36 -6.91 -8.62
C ARG A 67 -5.43 -8.18 -9.47
N LEU A 68 -6.53 -8.94 -9.39
CA LEU A 68 -6.73 -10.13 -10.23
C LEU A 68 -6.88 -9.74 -11.71
N ILE A 69 -7.60 -8.65 -12.00
CA ILE A 69 -7.72 -8.08 -13.35
C ILE A 69 -6.34 -7.70 -13.89
N ASP A 70 -5.53 -6.99 -13.10
CA ASP A 70 -4.18 -6.59 -13.49
C ASP A 70 -3.27 -7.80 -13.76
N GLN A 71 -3.36 -8.84 -12.93
CA GLN A 71 -2.61 -10.09 -13.12
C GLN A 71 -2.96 -10.77 -14.44
N GLU A 72 -4.25 -10.84 -14.81
CA GLU A 72 -4.67 -11.41 -16.09
C GLU A 72 -4.22 -10.53 -17.27
N LEU A 73 -4.36 -9.20 -17.18
CA LEU A 73 -3.85 -8.26 -18.20
C LEU A 73 -2.34 -8.34 -18.39
N SER A 74 -1.59 -8.74 -17.36
CA SER A 74 -0.13 -8.83 -17.41
C SER A 74 0.41 -9.81 -18.45
N ARG A 75 -0.41 -10.79 -18.85
CA ARG A 75 -0.09 -11.75 -19.88
C ARG A 75 -0.13 -11.15 -21.29
N GLU A 76 -0.94 -10.12 -21.49
CA GLU A 76 -1.12 -9.47 -22.80
C GLU A 76 -0.35 -8.16 -22.93
N SER A 77 -0.28 -7.38 -21.85
CA SER A 77 0.32 -6.04 -21.83
C SER A 77 1.33 -5.95 -20.71
N HIS A 78 2.63 -6.06 -21.02
CA HIS A 78 3.67 -6.00 -20.00
C HIS A 78 3.65 -4.66 -19.26
N GLU A 79 3.83 -3.55 -19.97
CA GLU A 79 3.73 -2.22 -19.40
C GLU A 79 2.31 -1.70 -19.59
N ARG A 80 1.63 -1.33 -18.50
CA ARG A 80 0.24 -0.87 -18.57
C ARG A 80 -0.14 0.09 -17.45
N LEU A 81 -1.07 1.00 -17.73
CA LEU A 81 -1.84 1.76 -16.75
C LEU A 81 -3.29 1.26 -16.85
N VAL A 82 -3.93 0.94 -15.73
CA VAL A 82 -5.32 0.48 -15.73
C VAL A 82 -6.18 1.46 -14.95
N ILE A 83 -7.20 2.02 -15.57
CA ILE A 83 -8.12 2.97 -14.95
C ILE A 83 -9.43 2.22 -14.69
N PHE A 84 -9.85 2.17 -13.43
CA PHE A 84 -11.16 1.68 -13.03
C PHE A 84 -12.02 2.88 -12.65
N GLY A 85 -13.27 2.92 -13.07
CA GLY A 85 -14.11 4.07 -12.77
C GLY A 85 -15.59 3.74 -12.75
N ASN A 86 -16.32 4.48 -11.92
CA ASN A 86 -17.77 4.55 -11.95
C ASN A 86 -18.21 6.03 -12.01
N ASP A 87 -19.49 6.31 -11.77
CA ASP A 87 -20.03 7.68 -11.85
C ASP A 87 -19.53 8.63 -10.74
N THR A 88 -18.83 8.12 -9.73
CA THR A 88 -18.45 8.87 -8.52
C THR A 88 -16.95 8.91 -8.27
N HIS A 89 -16.23 7.84 -8.59
CA HIS A 89 -14.82 7.68 -8.28
C HIS A 89 -14.09 6.94 -9.39
N GLN A 90 -12.79 7.21 -9.49
CA GLN A 90 -11.84 6.51 -10.33
C GLN A 90 -10.65 6.05 -9.50
N GLU A 91 -10.13 4.88 -9.82
CA GLU A 91 -8.85 4.39 -9.33
C GLU A 91 -7.92 4.11 -10.51
N TRP A 92 -6.83 4.84 -10.56
CA TRP A 92 -5.77 4.75 -11.56
C TRP A 92 -4.68 3.84 -11.02
N ARG A 93 -4.47 2.71 -11.70
CA ARG A 93 -3.62 1.62 -11.26
C ARG A 93 -2.36 1.54 -12.10
N TRP A 94 -1.26 1.98 -11.52
CA TRP A 94 0.07 1.82 -12.07
C TRP A 94 0.75 0.59 -11.42
N PRO A 95 0.98 -0.49 -12.17
CA PRO A 95 1.71 -1.65 -11.69
C PRO A 95 3.18 -1.28 -11.55
N ARG A 96 3.62 -1.05 -10.32
CA ARG A 96 5.03 -0.87 -10.02
C ARG A 96 5.73 -2.21 -10.15
N ARG A 97 6.40 -2.40 -11.27
CA ARG A 97 7.31 -3.53 -11.46
C ARG A 97 8.62 -3.19 -10.77
N ALA A 98 9.02 -4.08 -9.86
CA ALA A 98 10.42 -4.25 -9.51
C ALA A 98 11.25 -4.23 -10.81
N GLU A 99 12.25 -3.36 -10.92
CA GLU A 99 13.10 -3.19 -12.12
C GLU A 99 13.78 -4.48 -12.60
N THR A 100 13.63 -5.57 -11.86
CA THR A 100 14.27 -6.85 -12.14
C THR A 100 13.32 -8.04 -12.09
N GLY A 101 12.00 -7.89 -12.27
CA GLY A 101 11.15 -9.01 -12.69
C GLY A 101 10.38 -9.76 -11.59
N GLY A 102 9.84 -9.04 -10.60
CA GLY A 102 9.00 -9.69 -9.58
C GLY A 102 7.71 -10.14 -10.24
N THR A 103 7.28 -11.38 -10.00
CA THR A 103 6.05 -11.95 -10.59
C THR A 103 4.78 -11.16 -10.25
N HIS A 104 4.80 -10.32 -9.21
CA HIS A 104 3.68 -9.45 -8.83
C HIS A 104 4.12 -7.99 -8.69
N ALA A 105 3.59 -7.12 -9.56
CA ALA A 105 3.75 -5.68 -9.43
C ALA A 105 2.93 -5.17 -8.24
N LYS A 106 3.48 -4.23 -7.44
CA LYS A 106 2.68 -3.51 -6.45
C LYS A 106 1.76 -2.56 -7.20
N LEU A 107 0.45 -2.72 -7.03
CA LEU A 107 -0.55 -1.93 -7.75
C LEU A 107 -0.88 -0.67 -6.96
N ILE A 108 -0.17 0.43 -7.22
CA ILE A 108 -0.43 1.70 -6.53
C ILE A 108 -1.77 2.25 -7.03
N ALA A 109 -2.63 2.65 -6.09
CA ALA A 109 -3.94 3.23 -6.38
C ALA A 109 -3.86 4.75 -6.28
N HIS A 110 -4.10 5.43 -7.39
CA HIS A 110 -4.29 6.86 -7.44
C HIS A 110 -5.80 7.13 -7.54
N THR A 111 -6.40 7.73 -6.51
CA THR A 111 -7.86 7.85 -6.43
C THR A 111 -8.32 9.26 -6.79
N HIS A 112 -9.31 9.36 -7.68
CA HIS A 112 -9.91 10.62 -8.08
C HIS A 112 -11.43 10.60 -7.86
N ALA A 113 -11.96 11.62 -7.20
CA ALA A 113 -13.39 11.80 -7.01
C ALA A 113 -13.97 12.71 -8.10
N ILE A 114 -14.96 12.20 -8.84
CA ILE A 114 -15.52 12.88 -10.01
C ILE A 114 -16.10 14.25 -9.63
N GLY A 115 -15.69 15.28 -10.37
CA GLY A 115 -16.14 16.66 -10.19
C GLY A 115 -15.47 17.40 -9.02
N GLN A 116 -14.51 16.77 -8.32
CA GLN A 116 -13.65 17.44 -7.35
C GLN A 116 -12.38 17.96 -8.02
N PRO A 117 -11.85 19.12 -7.59
CA PRO A 117 -10.56 19.59 -8.07
C PRO A 117 -9.46 18.63 -7.60
N ASP A 118 -8.59 18.25 -8.52
CA ASP A 118 -7.47 17.35 -8.25
C ASP A 118 -6.21 17.86 -8.97
N SER A 119 -5.55 18.81 -8.32
CA SER A 119 -4.30 19.39 -8.84
C SER A 119 -3.18 18.36 -8.94
N HIS A 120 -3.26 17.27 -8.18
CA HIS A 120 -2.24 16.22 -8.19
C HIS A 120 -2.36 15.40 -9.46
N LEU A 121 -3.54 14.82 -9.72
CA LEU A 121 -3.81 14.11 -10.97
C LEU A 121 -3.55 15.01 -12.18
N GLU A 122 -3.92 16.28 -12.13
CA GLU A 122 -3.60 17.24 -13.19
C GLU A 122 -2.08 17.35 -13.44
N SER A 123 -1.28 17.47 -12.37
CA SER A 123 0.18 17.48 -12.49
C SER A 123 0.74 16.17 -13.03
N GLN A 124 0.20 15.03 -12.61
CA GLN A 124 0.61 13.71 -13.12
C GLN A 124 0.34 13.59 -14.63
N LEU A 125 -0.83 14.02 -15.09
CA LEU A 125 -1.19 14.01 -16.51
C LEU A 125 -0.28 14.93 -17.33
N GLU A 126 0.14 16.07 -16.78
CA GLU A 126 1.10 16.95 -17.45
C GLU A 126 2.50 16.33 -17.54
N VAL A 127 2.96 15.61 -16.51
CA VAL A 127 4.26 14.92 -16.52
C VAL A 127 4.32 13.87 -17.64
N ILE A 128 3.24 13.14 -17.89
CA ILE A 128 3.18 12.08 -18.90
C ILE A 128 2.78 12.59 -20.30
N ARG A 129 2.63 13.91 -20.47
CA ARG A 129 2.33 14.52 -21.77
C ARG A 129 3.51 14.33 -22.72
N ILE A 130 3.20 13.98 -23.96
CA ILE A 130 4.14 13.91 -25.08
C ILE A 130 3.92 15.15 -25.94
N GLY A 131 4.97 15.96 -26.09
CA GLY A 131 4.91 17.16 -26.93
C GLY A 131 4.76 16.83 -28.41
N PHE A 132 4.14 17.72 -29.20
CA PHE A 132 3.97 17.50 -30.65
C PHE A 132 5.28 17.37 -31.43
N ASP A 133 6.34 18.04 -30.97
CA ASP A 133 7.69 17.98 -31.56
C ASP A 133 8.60 16.97 -30.85
N GLU A 134 8.03 16.13 -29.99
CA GLU A 134 8.74 15.17 -29.17
C GLU A 134 8.65 13.77 -29.77
N ASP A 135 9.77 13.05 -29.79
CA ASP A 135 9.83 11.64 -30.17
C ASP A 135 10.51 10.85 -29.05
N PRO A 136 9.85 10.69 -27.89
CA PRO A 136 10.45 10.07 -26.73
C PRO A 136 10.60 8.57 -26.95
N THR A 137 11.60 7.98 -26.32
CA THR A 137 11.76 6.53 -26.27
C THR A 137 10.87 5.93 -25.19
N LEU A 138 10.52 4.64 -25.30
CA LEU A 138 9.76 3.93 -24.27
C LEU A 138 10.38 4.08 -22.85
N PRO A 139 11.71 3.94 -22.66
CA PRO A 139 12.32 4.17 -21.34
C PRO A 139 12.08 5.58 -20.77
N GLU A 140 12.08 6.62 -21.61
CA GLU A 140 11.82 8.00 -21.17
C GLU A 140 10.36 8.16 -20.71
N ILE A 141 9.41 7.59 -21.45
CA ILE A 141 8.00 7.58 -21.02
C ILE A 141 7.81 6.76 -19.75
N LEU A 142 8.45 5.58 -19.62
CA LEU A 142 8.39 4.80 -18.39
C LEU A 142 8.99 5.56 -17.20
N THR A 143 10.00 6.40 -17.43
CA THR A 143 10.58 7.27 -16.39
C THR A 143 9.57 8.33 -15.96
N ARG A 144 8.91 9.01 -16.91
CA ARG A 144 7.84 9.98 -16.62
C ARG A 144 6.66 9.34 -15.89
N MET A 145 6.25 8.14 -16.29
CA MET A 145 5.18 7.40 -15.63
C MET A 145 5.54 7.12 -14.16
N ARG A 146 6.79 6.74 -13.87
CA ARG A 146 7.27 6.56 -12.50
C ARG A 146 7.33 7.88 -11.75
N GLU A 147 7.83 8.95 -12.36
CA GLU A 147 7.84 10.27 -11.72
C GLU A 147 6.43 10.76 -11.37
N ALA A 148 5.46 10.53 -12.25
CA ALA A 148 4.07 10.89 -12.01
C ALA A 148 3.42 10.03 -10.93
N PHE A 149 3.55 8.70 -11.02
CA PHE A 149 2.74 7.77 -10.23
C PHE A 149 3.50 7.08 -9.07
N ASP A 150 4.83 7.19 -8.97
CA ASP A 150 5.61 6.70 -7.82
C ASP A 150 5.93 7.80 -6.79
N TYR A 151 5.96 9.09 -7.17
CA TYR A 151 6.35 10.21 -6.28
C TYR A 151 5.43 10.38 -5.08
N GLU A 152 4.13 10.14 -5.26
CA GLU A 152 3.12 10.26 -4.20
C GLU A 152 3.42 9.32 -3.01
N ALA A 153 3.91 8.10 -3.28
CA ALA A 153 4.28 7.15 -2.23
C ALA A 153 5.44 7.66 -1.35
N ALA A 154 6.36 8.45 -1.90
CA ALA A 154 7.48 9.02 -1.16
C ALA A 154 7.03 10.21 -0.29
N GLU A 155 6.15 11.08 -0.78
CA GLU A 155 5.55 12.13 0.02
C GLU A 155 4.65 11.56 1.14
N SER A 156 3.82 10.57 0.81
CA SER A 156 2.99 9.83 1.77
C SER A 156 3.84 9.14 2.84
N ALA A 157 4.99 8.55 2.48
CA ALA A 157 5.94 8.00 3.45
C ALA A 157 6.49 9.06 4.43
N VAL A 158 6.84 10.25 3.94
CA VAL A 158 7.31 11.36 4.78
C VAL A 158 6.19 11.89 5.68
N ALA A 159 4.96 11.98 5.17
CA ALA A 159 3.79 12.40 5.93
C ALA A 159 3.48 11.43 7.08
N ALA A 160 3.47 10.13 6.80
CA ALA A 160 3.30 9.10 7.83
C ALA A 160 4.42 9.12 8.88
N ALA A 161 5.68 9.33 8.47
CA ALA A 161 6.80 9.46 9.40
C ALA A 161 6.60 10.60 10.38
N LYS A 162 6.06 11.73 9.91
CA LYS A 162 5.72 12.87 10.78
C LYS A 162 4.61 12.51 11.75
N LEU A 163 3.53 11.88 11.29
CA LEU A 163 2.42 11.46 12.15
C LEU A 163 2.89 10.51 13.27
N MET A 164 3.65 9.48 12.92
CA MET A 164 4.19 8.54 13.91
C MET A 164 5.20 9.19 14.86
N ALA A 165 6.02 10.13 14.35
CA ALA A 165 6.96 10.86 15.18
C ALA A 165 6.27 11.79 16.19
N GLU A 166 5.16 12.42 15.80
CA GLU A 166 4.35 13.25 16.71
C GLU A 166 3.73 12.39 17.82
N LEU A 167 3.20 11.21 17.49
CA LEU A 167 2.70 10.24 18.48
C LEU A 167 3.82 9.76 19.43
N TYR A 168 5.00 9.43 18.91
CA TYR A 168 6.13 9.03 19.76
C TYR A 168 6.57 10.12 20.72
N VAL A 169 6.68 11.37 20.24
CA VAL A 169 7.05 12.50 21.10
C VAL A 169 6.06 12.69 22.24
N HIS A 170 4.77 12.45 21.98
CA HIS A 170 3.77 12.44 23.05
C HIS A 170 4.04 11.32 24.06
N LEU A 171 4.19 10.08 23.62
CA LEU A 171 4.46 8.93 24.50
C LEU A 171 5.72 9.15 25.36
N ASP A 172 6.82 9.60 24.75
CA ASP A 172 8.09 9.92 25.41
C ASP A 172 7.90 11.02 26.49
N SER A 173 7.08 12.03 26.21
CA SER A 173 6.80 13.13 27.15
C SER A 173 6.03 12.71 28.41
N THR A 174 5.32 11.58 28.37
CA THR A 174 4.61 11.04 29.54
C THR A 174 5.52 10.26 30.50
N GLY A 175 6.80 10.06 30.14
CA GLY A 175 7.72 9.22 30.89
C GLY A 175 7.47 7.72 30.70
N PHE A 176 6.71 7.36 29.66
CA PHE A 176 6.45 5.98 29.29
C PHE A 176 7.74 5.31 28.81
N ASP A 177 7.95 4.07 29.23
CA ASP A 177 9.20 3.35 28.94
C ASP A 177 9.44 3.23 27.42
N GLU A 178 10.70 3.41 27.00
CA GLU A 178 11.06 3.49 25.57
C GLU A 178 10.68 2.20 24.81
N HIS A 179 10.84 1.04 25.45
CA HIS A 179 10.50 -0.24 24.84
C HIS A 179 8.99 -0.41 24.71
N HIS A 180 8.22 -0.04 25.74
CA HIS A 180 6.76 -0.09 25.69
C HIS A 180 6.18 0.94 24.70
N ALA A 181 6.73 2.16 24.64
CA ALA A 181 6.34 3.19 23.66
C ALA A 181 6.60 2.69 22.23
N SER A 182 7.75 2.07 22.03
CA SER A 182 8.15 1.44 20.78
C SER A 182 7.14 0.37 20.35
N MET A 183 6.83 -0.58 21.23
CA MET A 183 5.89 -1.66 20.94
C MET A 183 4.48 -1.14 20.65
N PHE A 184 4.02 -0.16 21.42
CA PHE A 184 2.72 0.48 21.24
C PHE A 184 2.59 1.11 19.85
N LEU A 185 3.61 1.83 19.38
CA LEU A 185 3.58 2.43 18.04
C LEU A 185 3.61 1.39 16.92
N VAL A 186 4.34 0.28 17.08
CA VAL A 186 4.32 -0.82 16.10
C VAL A 186 2.92 -1.41 15.99
N ARG A 187 2.26 -1.69 17.12
CA ARG A 187 0.87 -2.18 17.17
C ARG A 187 -0.12 -1.19 16.54
N THR A 188 0.07 0.09 16.84
CA THR A 188 -0.77 1.17 16.27
C THR A 188 -0.59 1.25 14.75
N LEU A 189 0.66 1.23 14.28
CA LEU A 189 0.98 1.25 12.84
C LEU A 189 0.40 0.03 12.11
N PHE A 190 0.48 -1.15 12.72
CA PHE A 190 -0.16 -2.35 12.18
C PHE A 190 -1.67 -2.11 11.98
N CYS A 191 -2.36 -1.60 13.00
CA CYS A 191 -3.80 -1.37 12.91
C CYS A 191 -4.16 -0.32 11.84
N LEU A 192 -3.39 0.76 11.75
CA LEU A 192 -3.52 1.79 10.72
C LEU A 192 -3.36 1.21 9.31
N TYR A 193 -2.32 0.42 9.08
CA TYR A 193 -2.10 -0.23 7.78
C TYR A 193 -3.17 -1.27 7.44
N ALA A 194 -3.60 -2.05 8.42
CA ALA A 194 -4.60 -3.09 8.26
C ALA A 194 -5.99 -2.52 7.89
N ASP A 195 -6.34 -1.34 8.41
CA ASP A 195 -7.60 -0.64 8.10
C ASP A 195 -7.72 -0.26 6.62
N ASP A 196 -6.59 0.08 5.98
CA ASP A 196 -6.54 0.53 4.59
C ASP A 196 -6.17 -0.56 3.57
N SER A 197 -5.72 -1.73 4.06
CA SER A 197 -5.17 -2.81 3.22
C SER A 197 -6.08 -4.04 3.12
N ASP A 198 -7.38 -3.88 3.37
CA ASP A 198 -8.41 -4.93 3.31
C ASP A 198 -8.16 -6.13 4.26
N LEU A 199 -7.39 -5.95 5.34
CA LEU A 199 -7.21 -7.01 6.37
C LEU A 199 -8.50 -7.20 7.19
N TRP A 200 -9.29 -6.14 7.31
CA TRP A 200 -10.62 -6.15 7.90
C TRP A 200 -11.49 -5.10 7.21
N GLN A 201 -12.72 -4.91 7.69
CA GLN A 201 -13.63 -3.91 7.16
C GLN A 201 -12.96 -2.52 7.22
N ARG A 202 -13.00 -1.78 6.12
CA ARG A 202 -12.44 -0.43 6.04
C ARG A 202 -12.99 0.47 7.15
N ASP A 203 -12.11 1.33 7.67
CA ASP A 203 -12.37 2.31 8.72
C ASP A 203 -12.79 1.70 10.08
N LEU A 204 -12.60 0.40 10.29
CA LEU A 204 -12.98 -0.27 11.53
C LEU A 204 -12.13 0.21 12.72
N PHE A 205 -10.83 0.41 12.52
CA PHE A 205 -9.95 0.97 13.54
C PHE A 205 -10.27 2.44 13.81
N THR A 206 -10.50 3.22 12.75
CA THR A 206 -10.98 4.61 12.86
C THR A 206 -12.24 4.70 13.73
N ARG A 207 -13.28 3.94 13.37
CA ARG A 207 -14.55 3.88 14.09
C ARG A 207 -14.38 3.41 15.53
N TYR A 208 -13.48 2.47 15.79
CA TYR A 208 -13.19 2.04 17.15
C TYR A 208 -12.70 3.20 18.02
N ILE A 209 -11.78 4.01 17.52
CA ILE A 209 -11.30 5.18 18.27
C ILE A 209 -12.41 6.22 18.43
N GLU A 210 -13.19 6.50 17.38
CA GLU A 210 -14.27 7.49 17.45
C GLU A 210 -15.40 7.08 18.41
N GLU A 211 -15.84 5.83 18.34
CA GLU A 211 -17.04 5.34 19.04
C GLU A 211 -16.77 4.78 20.45
N ARG A 212 -15.52 4.40 20.77
CA ARG A 212 -15.18 3.72 22.04
C ARG A 212 -14.26 4.50 22.96
N THR A 213 -13.83 5.70 22.57
CA THR A 213 -12.93 6.53 23.38
C THR A 213 -13.50 7.92 23.63
N ASN A 214 -13.26 8.46 24.82
CA ASN A 214 -13.67 9.79 25.23
C ASN A 214 -12.93 10.86 24.43
N GLU A 215 -13.61 11.97 24.14
CA GLU A 215 -13.02 13.09 23.39
C GLU A 215 -11.78 13.68 24.07
N ASP A 216 -11.72 13.65 25.39
CA ASP A 216 -10.59 14.14 26.19
C ASP A 216 -9.36 13.21 26.19
N GLY A 217 -9.46 12.03 25.58
CA GLY A 217 -8.40 11.03 25.45
C GLY A 217 -8.07 10.27 26.73
N SER A 218 -8.84 10.45 27.81
CA SER A 218 -8.55 9.87 29.13
C SER A 218 -8.52 8.33 29.15
N ASP A 219 -9.33 7.68 28.33
CA ASP A 219 -9.50 6.22 28.26
C ASP A 219 -8.84 5.59 27.02
N LEU A 220 -8.26 6.39 26.12
CA LEU A 220 -7.74 5.93 24.83
C LEU A 220 -6.72 4.81 24.98
N GLY A 221 -5.79 4.94 25.94
CA GLY A 221 -4.78 3.94 26.18
C GLY A 221 -5.38 2.60 26.58
N GLU A 222 -6.33 2.60 27.52
CA GLU A 222 -6.98 1.39 28.02
C GLU A 222 -7.77 0.70 26.91
N LYS A 223 -8.50 1.48 26.11
CA LYS A 223 -9.27 0.96 24.96
C LYS A 223 -8.39 0.36 23.88
N LEU A 224 -7.21 0.94 23.62
CA LEU A 224 -6.25 0.36 22.69
C LEU A 224 -5.61 -0.91 23.24
N ALA A 225 -5.32 -0.96 24.55
CA ALA A 225 -4.83 -2.17 25.20
C ALA A 225 -5.85 -3.32 25.10
N ASP A 226 -7.14 -3.05 25.33
CA ASP A 226 -8.24 -4.00 25.16
C ASP A 226 -8.30 -4.54 23.72
N LEU A 227 -8.22 -3.64 22.73
CA LEU A 227 -8.20 -4.01 21.31
C LEU A 227 -7.00 -4.90 20.97
N TYR A 228 -5.81 -4.51 21.42
CA TYR A 228 -4.58 -5.27 21.16
C TYR A 228 -4.62 -6.66 21.78
N GLN A 229 -5.22 -6.80 22.97
CA GLN A 229 -5.48 -8.10 23.57
C GLN A 229 -6.46 -8.92 22.74
N ALA A 230 -7.55 -8.32 22.25
CA ALA A 230 -8.54 -8.99 21.42
C ALA A 230 -7.95 -9.49 20.09
N LEU A 231 -7.04 -8.72 19.47
CA LEU A 231 -6.31 -9.12 18.25
C LEU A 231 -5.41 -10.35 18.48
N ASN A 232 -4.98 -10.59 19.72
CA ASN A 232 -4.20 -11.77 20.13
C ASN A 232 -5.06 -12.95 20.60
N GLN A 233 -6.39 -12.89 20.47
CA GLN A 233 -7.29 -13.96 20.92
C GLN A 233 -8.27 -14.38 19.81
N PRO A 234 -8.57 -15.70 19.70
CA PRO A 234 -9.72 -16.17 18.95
C PRO A 234 -11.00 -15.48 19.40
N ARG A 235 -11.95 -15.25 18.47
CA ARG A 235 -13.17 -14.46 18.73
C ARG A 235 -13.97 -15.03 19.90
N GLU A 236 -14.05 -16.35 19.99
CA GLU A 236 -14.79 -17.11 21.00
C GLU A 236 -14.17 -17.02 22.41
N GLU A 237 -12.89 -16.64 22.51
CA GLU A 237 -12.14 -16.57 23.77
C GLU A 237 -12.03 -15.15 24.33
N ARG A 238 -12.50 -14.15 23.59
CA ARG A 238 -12.42 -12.73 23.98
C ARG A 238 -13.34 -12.45 25.19
N PRO A 239 -12.90 -11.65 26.18
CA PRO A 239 -13.74 -11.30 27.33
C PRO A 239 -14.96 -10.44 26.93
N SER A 240 -14.86 -9.62 25.88
CA SER A 240 -15.92 -8.71 25.42
C SER A 240 -16.79 -9.34 24.32
N GLN A 241 -17.55 -10.39 24.66
CA GLN A 241 -18.43 -11.07 23.70
C GLN A 241 -19.56 -10.17 23.18
N ASP A 242 -20.01 -9.21 23.98
CA ASP A 242 -21.12 -8.31 23.63
C ASP A 242 -20.69 -7.05 22.84
N ASP A 243 -19.39 -6.76 22.70
CA ASP A 243 -18.92 -5.61 21.92
C ASP A 243 -18.75 -6.01 20.44
N GLU A 244 -19.78 -5.73 19.65
CA GLU A 244 -19.82 -6.01 18.21
C GLU A 244 -18.61 -5.43 17.46
N LEU A 245 -18.09 -4.28 17.89
CA LEU A 245 -16.99 -3.60 17.20
C LEU A 245 -15.66 -4.32 17.47
N ILE A 246 -15.41 -4.77 18.70
CA ILE A 246 -14.25 -5.62 19.03
C ILE A 246 -14.35 -6.97 18.31
N GLN A 247 -15.55 -7.55 18.23
CA GLN A 247 -15.75 -8.84 17.58
C GLN A 247 -15.55 -8.80 16.06
N ALA A 248 -15.75 -7.63 15.43
CA ALA A 248 -15.49 -7.45 14.00
C ALA A 248 -14.00 -7.66 13.63
N PHE A 249 -13.06 -7.33 14.53
CA PHE A 249 -11.64 -7.55 14.26
C PHE A 249 -11.30 -9.05 14.14
N PRO A 250 -10.48 -9.45 13.17
CA PRO A 250 -10.01 -10.83 13.04
C PRO A 250 -9.02 -11.17 14.15
N TYR A 251 -8.75 -12.47 14.31
CA TYR A 251 -7.63 -12.94 15.11
C TYR A 251 -6.35 -12.84 14.28
N VAL A 252 -5.37 -12.08 14.76
CA VAL A 252 -4.11 -11.83 14.03
C VAL A 252 -3.02 -12.82 14.44
N ASN A 253 -3.16 -13.49 15.59
CA ASN A 253 -2.23 -14.48 16.16
C ASN A 253 -0.76 -14.11 16.00
N GLY A 254 -0.13 -13.46 16.97
CA GLY A 254 1.30 -13.24 16.83
C GLY A 254 1.97 -12.38 17.87
N SER A 255 3.19 -12.80 18.18
CA SER A 255 4.37 -12.02 18.64
C SER A 255 4.15 -10.52 18.88
N VAL A 256 3.68 -9.77 17.86
CA VAL A 256 3.41 -8.32 17.93
C VAL A 256 2.44 -7.98 19.06
N PHE A 257 1.37 -8.74 19.23
CA PHE A 257 0.34 -8.56 20.27
C PHE A 257 0.50 -9.55 21.45
N GLY A 258 1.52 -10.40 21.44
CA GLY A 258 1.72 -11.47 22.41
C GLY A 258 2.17 -11.01 23.80
N GLU A 259 2.89 -9.88 23.87
CA GLU A 259 3.33 -9.29 25.14
C GLU A 259 2.25 -8.37 25.73
N ALA A 260 2.08 -8.42 27.05
CA ALA A 260 1.14 -7.54 27.75
C ALA A 260 1.44 -6.07 27.43
N THR A 261 0.41 -5.32 27.05
CA THR A 261 0.54 -3.89 26.73
C THR A 261 0.47 -3.09 28.03
N GLU A 262 1.57 -2.44 28.42
CA GLU A 262 1.44 -1.33 29.36
C GLU A 262 0.66 -0.19 28.68
N THR A 263 -0.19 0.48 29.45
CA THR A 263 -1.12 1.46 28.90
C THR A 263 -0.54 2.87 29.07
N PRO A 264 -0.21 3.58 27.97
CA PRO A 264 0.20 4.97 28.08
C PRO A 264 -1.00 5.87 28.39
N ALA A 265 -0.75 6.96 29.10
CA ALA A 265 -1.72 8.02 29.28
C ALA A 265 -1.80 8.88 28.00
N PHE A 266 -3.02 9.24 27.61
CA PHE A 266 -3.27 10.13 26.48
C PHE A 266 -3.95 11.42 26.94
N THR A 267 -3.96 12.39 26.05
CA THR A 267 -4.66 13.66 26.19
C THR A 267 -5.56 13.89 24.98
N GLU A 268 -6.44 14.88 25.05
CA GLU A 268 -7.25 15.31 23.92
C GLU A 268 -6.40 15.58 22.68
N GLN A 269 -5.21 16.18 22.86
CA GLN A 269 -4.31 16.48 21.77
C GLN A 269 -3.74 15.21 21.12
N SER A 270 -3.30 14.23 21.90
CA SER A 270 -2.74 12.99 21.33
C SER A 270 -3.81 12.07 20.77
N ARG A 271 -5.03 12.08 21.30
CA ARG A 271 -6.19 11.46 20.65
C ARG A 271 -6.45 12.07 19.28
N LYS A 272 -6.45 13.40 19.17
CA LYS A 272 -6.62 14.09 17.87
C LYS A 272 -5.50 13.74 16.87
N LEU A 273 -4.26 13.60 17.35
CA LEU A 273 -3.14 13.16 16.51
C LEU A 273 -3.34 11.73 16.00
N LEU A 274 -3.82 10.82 16.86
CA LEU A 274 -4.08 9.45 16.46
C LEU A 274 -5.24 9.37 15.46
N LEU A 275 -6.35 10.08 15.70
CA LEU A 275 -7.45 10.18 14.72
C LEU A 275 -6.98 10.79 13.39
N LYS A 276 -6.12 11.81 13.43
CA LYS A 276 -5.51 12.34 12.21
C LYS A 276 -4.72 11.27 11.45
N ALA A 277 -4.03 10.39 12.17
CA ALA A 277 -3.34 9.26 11.57
C ALA A 277 -4.31 8.21 11.00
N THR A 278 -5.46 7.95 11.63
CA THR A 278 -6.45 7.00 11.09
C THR A 278 -7.10 7.48 9.80
N TYR A 279 -7.17 8.80 9.56
CA TYR A 279 -7.67 9.36 8.29
C TYR A 279 -6.64 9.40 7.15
N PHE A 280 -5.38 9.09 7.44
CA PHE A 280 -4.34 8.99 6.43
C PHE A 280 -4.43 7.62 5.73
N ASN A 281 -4.29 7.57 4.40
CA ASN A 281 -4.35 6.32 3.64
C ASN A 281 -3.01 5.56 3.69
N TRP A 282 -2.88 4.62 4.64
CA TRP A 282 -1.66 3.84 4.86
C TRP A 282 -1.36 2.81 3.77
N ALA A 283 -2.33 2.47 2.90
CA ALA A 283 -2.11 1.55 1.79
C ALA A 283 -1.15 2.10 0.71
N GLU A 284 -1.00 3.44 0.64
CA GLU A 284 -0.01 4.09 -0.24
C GLU A 284 1.43 3.77 0.18
N ILE A 285 1.63 3.45 1.46
CA ILE A 285 2.93 3.18 2.02
C ILE A 285 3.34 1.73 1.77
N SER A 286 4.63 1.50 1.46
CA SER A 286 5.17 0.16 1.33
C SER A 286 5.56 -0.42 2.71
N PRO A 287 5.12 -1.63 3.09
CA PRO A 287 5.57 -2.26 4.33
C PRO A 287 7.09 -2.34 4.47
N ALA A 288 7.82 -2.40 3.34
CA ALA A 288 9.28 -2.37 3.31
C ALA A 288 9.88 -1.09 3.96
N ILE A 289 9.14 0.01 4.07
CA ILE A 289 9.61 1.22 4.74
C ILE A 289 9.33 1.23 6.24
N PHE A 290 8.54 0.30 6.79
CA PHE A 290 8.16 0.34 8.21
C PHE A 290 9.36 0.20 9.14
N GLY A 291 10.37 -0.60 8.76
CA GLY A 291 11.60 -0.71 9.53
C GLY A 291 12.36 0.62 9.64
N SER A 292 12.51 1.36 8.53
CA SER A 292 13.16 2.66 8.54
C SER A 292 12.28 3.73 9.19
N LEU A 293 10.96 3.68 8.96
CA LEU A 293 9.96 4.57 9.57
C LEU A 293 10.11 4.54 11.09
N PHE A 294 10.20 3.34 11.64
CA PHE A 294 10.36 3.14 13.07
C PHE A 294 11.70 3.67 13.60
N GLN A 295 12.79 3.43 12.87
CA GLN A 295 14.10 4.00 13.23
C GLN A 295 14.07 5.53 13.23
N ALA A 296 13.45 6.14 12.23
CA ALA A 296 13.28 7.58 12.19
C ALA A 296 12.46 8.08 13.36
N VAL A 297 11.33 7.46 13.67
CA VAL A 297 10.48 7.88 14.79
C VAL A 297 11.25 7.98 16.12
N LYS A 298 12.20 7.05 16.37
CA LYS A 298 12.99 7.01 17.60
C LYS A 298 14.13 8.05 17.68
N ASP A 299 14.86 8.32 16.60
CA ASP A 299 16.02 9.24 16.62
C ASP A 299 15.74 10.58 15.93
N LYS A 300 15.86 11.69 16.67
CA LYS A 300 15.67 13.06 16.15
C LYS A 300 16.55 13.39 14.93
N ARG A 301 17.76 12.86 14.82
CA ARG A 301 18.62 13.02 13.62
C ARG A 301 18.12 12.15 12.47
N ALA A 302 17.81 10.89 12.73
CA ALA A 302 17.22 10.00 11.74
C ALA A 302 15.87 10.53 11.19
N ARG A 303 15.07 11.28 11.97
CA ARG A 303 13.88 12.00 11.46
C ARG A 303 14.20 13.04 10.38
N ARG A 304 15.35 13.72 10.50
CA ARG A 304 15.77 14.76 9.54
C ARG A 304 16.40 14.15 8.29
N GLU A 305 16.95 12.95 8.42
CA GLU A 305 17.59 12.17 7.36
C GLU A 305 16.68 11.03 6.85
N PHE A 306 15.40 10.99 7.28
CA PHE A 306 14.48 9.95 6.87
C PHE A 306 14.28 9.99 5.35
N GLY A 307 14.57 8.86 4.69
CA GLY A 307 14.68 8.77 3.23
C GLY A 307 16.13 8.68 2.70
N ALA A 308 17.16 9.08 3.46
CA ALA A 308 18.58 9.03 3.04
C ALA A 308 19.28 7.70 3.34
N HIS A 309 18.82 6.96 4.36
CA HIS A 309 19.39 5.68 4.81
C HIS A 309 18.42 4.50 4.67
N TYR A 310 17.25 4.72 4.04
CA TYR A 310 16.33 3.65 3.69
C TYR A 310 16.95 2.78 2.59
N THR A 311 17.07 1.47 2.84
CA THR A 311 17.36 0.52 1.76
C THR A 311 16.11 0.43 0.89
N THR A 312 16.15 1.11 -0.26
CA THR A 312 15.05 1.09 -1.22
C THR A 312 14.68 -0.34 -1.59
N GLU A 313 13.40 -0.58 -1.87
CA GLU A 313 12.94 -1.85 -2.43
C GLU A 313 13.82 -2.30 -3.61
N GLU A 314 14.23 -1.36 -4.46
CA GLU A 314 15.19 -1.58 -5.54
C GLU A 314 16.53 -2.16 -5.03
N ASN A 315 17.11 -1.59 -3.97
CA ASN A 315 18.34 -2.09 -3.37
C ASN A 315 18.16 -3.43 -2.64
N ILE A 316 16.99 -3.66 -2.01
CA ILE A 316 16.64 -4.98 -1.45
C ILE A 316 16.61 -6.02 -2.56
N LEU A 317 15.94 -5.73 -3.67
CA LEU A 317 15.82 -6.61 -4.83
C LEU A 317 17.17 -6.89 -5.48
N LYS A 318 18.04 -5.88 -5.64
CA LYS A 318 19.42 -6.08 -6.13
C LYS A 318 20.21 -7.07 -5.28
N ALA A 319 19.92 -7.17 -3.98
CA ALA A 319 20.54 -8.15 -3.09
C ALA A 319 19.87 -9.53 -3.18
N ILE A 320 18.55 -9.63 -3.03
CA ILE A 320 17.86 -10.93 -2.91
C ILE A 320 17.70 -11.68 -4.24
N ARG A 321 17.70 -10.96 -5.38
CA ARG A 321 17.58 -11.55 -6.72
C ARG A 321 18.66 -12.53 -7.08
N PRO A 322 19.93 -12.09 -7.16
CA PRO A 322 21.03 -13.00 -7.43
C PRO A 322 21.28 -13.98 -6.27
N LEU A 323 20.76 -13.70 -5.06
CA LEU A 323 20.98 -14.56 -3.90
C LEU A 323 20.10 -15.81 -3.91
N PHE A 324 18.81 -15.68 -4.24
CA PHE A 324 17.89 -16.82 -4.30
C PHE A 324 16.63 -16.61 -5.15
N LEU A 325 16.18 -15.37 -5.37
CA LEU A 325 14.86 -15.14 -5.97
C LEU A 325 14.81 -15.55 -7.45
N ASP A 326 15.85 -15.23 -8.24
CA ASP A 326 15.90 -15.57 -9.66
C ASP A 326 15.89 -17.10 -9.88
N ASP A 327 16.60 -17.85 -9.02
CA ASP A 327 16.62 -19.33 -9.04
C ASP A 327 15.25 -19.94 -8.71
N LEU A 328 14.49 -19.30 -7.81
CA LEU A 328 13.13 -19.74 -7.45
C LEU A 328 12.15 -19.46 -8.58
N GLU A 329 12.23 -18.29 -9.22
CA GLU A 329 11.40 -17.93 -10.38
C GLU A 329 11.67 -18.88 -11.56
N GLU A 330 12.94 -19.22 -11.83
CA GLU A 330 13.29 -20.21 -12.85
C GLU A 330 12.78 -21.63 -12.49
N SER A 331 12.90 -22.01 -11.22
CA SER A 331 12.37 -23.30 -10.73
C SER A 331 10.85 -23.38 -10.87
N PHE A 332 10.13 -22.28 -10.63
CA PHE A 332 8.69 -22.17 -10.83
C PHE A 332 8.32 -22.33 -12.31
N ALA A 333 8.99 -21.60 -13.20
CA ALA A 333 8.74 -21.69 -14.64
C ALA A 333 8.94 -23.12 -15.18
N LYS A 334 9.97 -23.84 -14.72
CA LYS A 334 10.21 -25.25 -15.08
C LYS A 334 9.17 -26.21 -14.50
N ALA A 335 8.59 -25.87 -13.35
CA ALA A 335 7.61 -26.71 -12.64
C ALA A 335 6.16 -26.45 -13.08
N TYR A 336 5.89 -25.37 -13.82
CA TYR A 336 4.55 -24.82 -14.09
C TYR A 336 3.51 -25.86 -14.53
N ASP A 337 3.87 -26.77 -15.44
CA ASP A 337 2.96 -27.79 -15.99
C ASP A 337 2.90 -29.10 -15.19
N SER A 338 3.55 -29.17 -14.03
CA SER A 338 3.67 -30.39 -13.23
C SER A 338 3.26 -30.17 -11.78
N LYS A 339 2.07 -30.66 -11.43
CA LYS A 339 1.53 -30.64 -10.05
C LYS A 339 2.56 -31.17 -9.03
N LYS A 340 3.20 -32.30 -9.34
CA LYS A 340 4.20 -32.91 -8.44
C LYS A 340 5.44 -32.02 -8.26
N ALA A 341 5.88 -31.35 -9.33
CA ALA A 341 7.03 -30.43 -9.25
C ALA A 341 6.66 -29.16 -8.48
N LEU A 342 5.44 -28.64 -8.65
CA LEU A 342 4.92 -27.51 -7.88
C LEU A 342 4.77 -27.85 -6.39
N GLU A 343 4.27 -29.03 -6.03
CA GLU A 343 4.20 -29.49 -4.63
C GLU A 343 5.60 -29.57 -3.99
N ALA A 344 6.59 -30.05 -4.75
CA ALA A 344 7.97 -30.09 -4.28
C ALA A 344 8.58 -28.68 -4.12
N LEU A 345 8.28 -27.77 -5.04
CA LEU A 345 8.70 -26.37 -4.95
C LEU A 345 8.04 -25.66 -3.77
N LEU A 346 6.75 -25.87 -3.55
CA LEU A 346 6.02 -25.32 -2.40
C LEU A 346 6.64 -25.79 -1.08
N LYS A 347 6.99 -27.08 -0.98
CA LYS A 347 7.71 -27.61 0.19
C LYS A 347 9.07 -26.93 0.36
N LYS A 348 9.85 -26.78 -0.72
CA LYS A 348 11.15 -26.09 -0.69
C LYS A 348 10.99 -24.64 -0.22
N LEU A 349 9.95 -23.93 -0.68
CA LEU A 349 9.65 -22.57 -0.25
C LEU A 349 9.32 -22.53 1.26
N GLY A 350 8.55 -23.48 1.77
CA GLY A 350 8.24 -23.59 3.20
C GLY A 350 9.44 -23.91 4.09
N ASP A 351 10.48 -24.55 3.56
CA ASP A 351 11.70 -24.90 4.29
C ASP A 351 12.79 -23.79 4.22
N LEU A 352 12.60 -22.74 3.42
CA LEU A 352 13.57 -21.64 3.29
C LEU A 352 13.64 -20.83 4.57
N ASN A 353 14.86 -20.68 5.09
CA ASN A 353 15.14 -19.82 6.23
C ASN A 353 16.10 -18.71 5.78
N ILE A 354 15.61 -17.48 5.75
CA ILE A 354 16.40 -16.30 5.38
C ILE A 354 16.82 -15.62 6.69
N LEU A 355 18.13 -15.51 6.90
CA LEU A 355 18.69 -14.85 8.08
C LEU A 355 19.19 -13.46 7.71
N GLU A 356 18.56 -12.43 8.25
CA GLU A 356 19.08 -11.06 8.21
C GLU A 356 19.89 -10.77 9.48
N THR A 357 21.19 -10.50 9.32
CA THR A 357 22.12 -10.28 10.44
C THR A 357 22.34 -8.81 10.81
N PHE A 358 21.76 -7.87 10.04
CA PHE A 358 21.98 -6.43 10.15
C PHE A 358 20.83 -5.63 10.78
N ILE A 359 19.97 -6.27 11.59
CA ILE A 359 19.02 -5.52 12.41
C ILE A 359 19.76 -4.96 13.63
N ALA A 360 19.85 -3.63 13.73
CA ALA A 360 20.48 -2.96 14.86
C ALA A 360 19.95 -3.51 16.19
N ARG A 361 20.86 -3.85 17.12
CA ARG A 361 20.60 -4.56 18.40
C ARG A 361 19.49 -3.98 19.31
N GLY A 362 18.92 -2.81 19.00
CA GLY A 362 17.80 -2.20 19.73
C GLY A 362 16.41 -2.54 19.19
N ILE A 363 16.31 -3.33 18.10
CA ILE A 363 15.04 -3.72 17.46
C ILE A 363 15.02 -5.25 17.28
N GLN A 364 15.37 -6.00 18.32
CA GLN A 364 14.98 -7.40 18.42
C GLN A 364 13.59 -7.48 19.04
N THR A 365 12.57 -7.15 18.25
CA THR A 365 11.21 -7.65 18.47
C THR A 365 10.79 -8.33 17.18
N ARG A 366 10.32 -9.58 17.28
CA ARG A 366 9.84 -10.43 16.18
C ARG A 366 8.87 -9.72 15.21
N ALA A 367 8.27 -8.61 15.64
CA ALA A 367 7.29 -7.83 14.90
C ALA A 367 7.72 -7.36 13.51
N ASN A 368 8.99 -7.04 13.28
CA ASN A 368 9.44 -6.59 11.96
C ASN A 368 9.55 -7.73 10.93
N CYS A 369 9.77 -8.97 11.37
CA CYS A 369 9.73 -10.12 10.48
C CYS A 369 8.28 -10.48 10.11
N ASP A 370 7.33 -10.27 11.03
CA ASP A 370 5.93 -10.67 10.86
C ASP A 370 5.08 -9.63 10.12
N LEU A 371 5.51 -8.35 10.10
CA LEU A 371 4.89 -7.28 9.30
C LEU A 371 5.30 -7.32 7.81
N ALA A 372 6.39 -8.01 7.50
CA ALA A 372 6.97 -8.13 6.15
C ALA A 372 6.71 -9.50 5.49
N ALA A 373 6.27 -10.50 6.27
CA ALA A 373 5.79 -11.80 5.81
C ALA A 373 4.28 -11.74 5.55
#